data_AF-A0A957ARU0-F1
#
_entry.id   AF-A0A957ARU0-F1
#
_cell.length_a   1.000
_cell.length_b   1.000
_cell.length_c   1.000
_cell.angle_alpha   90.00
_cell.angle_beta   90.00
_cell.angle_gamma   90.00
#
_symmetry.space_group_name_H-M   'P 1'
#
loop_
_entity.id
_entity.type
_entity.pdbx_description
1 polymer ?
#
loop_
_entity_poly.entity_id
_entity_poly.type
_entity_poly.pdbx_seq_one_letter_code
_entity_poly.pdbx_strand_id
1 'polypeptide(L)' 'MLFELHISNFAIIDDLQLTWDPGFNALTGETGAGKSIIIDAV' A
#
# COMPACT_ATOMS: atom_id res chain seq x y z
N MET A 1 -8.57 12.97 -1.71
CA MET A 1 -9.04 11.68 -1.17
C MET A 1 -8.40 10.59 -2.00
N LEU A 2 -7.78 9.62 -1.36
CA LEU A 2 -7.20 8.45 -2.03
C LEU A 2 -8.34 7.41 -2.16
N PHE A 3 -8.65 7.00 -3.38
CA PHE A 3 -9.70 6.01 -3.65
C PHE A 3 -9.11 4.63 -3.87
N GLU A 4 -7.99 4.59 -4.58
CA GLU A 4 -7.31 3.37 -4.97
C GLU A 4 -5.80 3.62 -5.04
N LEU A 5 -5.02 2.60 -4.71
CA LEU A 5 -3.58 2.54 -4.91
C LEU A 5 -3.27 1.27 -5.71
N HIS A 6 -2.65 1.44 -6.88
CA HIS A 6 -2.15 0.36 -7.71
C HIS A 6 -0.63 0.46 -7.82
N ILE A 7 0.09 -0.59 -7.43
CA ILE A 7 1.54 -0.68 -7.50
C ILE A 7 1.88 -1.90 -8.37
N SER A 8 2.76 -1.70 -9.35
CA SER A 8 3.27 -2.79 -10.19
C SER A 8 4.77 -2.68 -10.37
N ASN A 9 5.47 -3.81 -10.29
CA ASN A 9 6.93 -3.94 -10.47
C ASN A 9 7.75 -2.92 -9.65
N PHE A 10 7.44 -2.76 -8.36
CA PHE A 10 8.09 -1.80 -7.48
C PHE A 10 8.66 -2.47 -6.22
N ALA A 11 9.96 -2.31 -5.98
CA ALA A 11 10.70 -2.97 -4.91
C ALA A 11 10.48 -4.51 -4.93
N ILE A 12 9.80 -5.06 -3.93
CA ILE A 12 9.45 -6.49 -3.83
C ILE A 12 8.01 -6.80 -4.26
N ILE A 13 7.27 -5.79 -4.72
CA ILE A 13 5.85 -5.90 -5.07
C ILE A 13 5.74 -6.06 -6.59
N ASP A 14 5.32 -7.25 -7.02
CA ASP A 14 5.05 -7.53 -8.44
C ASP A 14 3.75 -6.84 -8.89
N ASP A 15 2.66 -7.05 -8.15
CA ASP A 15 1.36 -6.39 -8.37
C ASP A 15 0.57 -6.29 -7.05
N LEU A 16 0.07 -5.10 -6.74
CA LEU A 16 -0.75 -4.81 -5.56
C LEU A 16 -1.83 -3.79 -5.90
N GLN A 17 -3.06 -4.11 -5.56
CA GLN A 17 -4.22 -3.23 -5.73
C GLN A 17 -4.93 -3.06 -4.38
N LEU A 18 -5.05 -1.82 -3.91
CA LEU A 18 -5.66 -1.46 -2.64
C LEU A 18 -6.75 -0.42 -2.86
N THR A 19 -7.97 -0.74 -2.46
CA THR A 19 -9.08 0.22 -2.40
C THR A 19 -9.21 0.73 -0.97
N TRP A 20 -9.43 2.04 -0.81
CA TRP A 20 -9.55 2.66 0.50
C TRP A 20 -11.03 2.84 0.87
N ASP A 21 -11.36 2.52 2.11
CA ASP A 21 -12.68 2.80 2.65
C ASP A 21 -12.76 4.21 3.25
N PRO A 22 -13.96 4.80 3.37
CA PRO A 22 -14.14 6.06 4.09
C PRO A 22 -13.70 5.96 5.55
N GLY A 23 -13.11 7.02 6.07
CA GLY A 23 -12.69 7.11 7.48
C GLY A 23 -11.21 6.79 7.68
N PHE A 24 -10.91 6.04 8.75
CA PHE A 24 -9.53 5.75 9.15
C PHE A 24 -9.12 4.36 8.69
N ASN A 25 -8.15 4.31 7.78
CA ASN A 25 -7.54 3.07 7.30
C ASN A 25 -6.19 2.87 7.99
N ALA A 26 -5.95 1.67 8.52
CA ALA A 26 -4.70 1.33 9.18
C ALA A 26 -3.97 0.22 8.41
N LEU A 27 -2.76 0.51 7.92
CA LEU A 27 -1.85 -0.52 7.43
C LEU A 27 -1.06 -1.12 8.59
N THR A 28 -1.17 -2.44 8.76
CA THR A 28 -0.49 -3.19 9.83
C THR A 28 0.40 -4.29 9.22
N GLY A 29 1.27 -4.88 10.05
CA GLY A 29 2.19 -5.95 9.63
C GLY A 29 3.52 -5.89 10.38
N GLU A 30 4.35 -6.90 10.24
CA GLU A 30 5.65 -7.01 10.89
C GLU A 30 6.72 -6.08 10.27
N THR A 31 7.87 -5.93 10.93
CA THR A 31 9.02 -5.23 10.36
C THR A 31 9.50 -5.98 9.11
N GLY A 32 9.69 -5.26 8.01
CA GLY A 32 10.07 -5.87 6.73
C GLY A 32 8.89 -6.33 5.86
N ALA A 33 7.64 -6.28 6.33
CA ALA A 33 6.45 -6.64 5.56
C ALA A 33 6.11 -5.68 4.39
N GLY A 34 6.98 -4.73 4.05
CA GLY A 34 6.77 -3.83 2.90
C GLY A 34 5.83 -2.64 3.14
N LYS A 35 5.40 -2.37 4.38
CA LYS A 35 4.53 -1.20 4.67
C LYS A 35 5.12 0.13 4.19
N SER A 36 6.43 0.36 4.38
CA SER A 36 7.10 1.57 3.91
C SER A 36 7.09 1.69 2.39
N ILE A 37 7.16 0.57 1.67
CA ILE A 37 7.10 0.53 0.20
C ILE A 37 5.76 1.08 -0.30
N ILE A 38 4.67 0.76 0.41
CA ILE A 38 3.32 1.28 0.09
C ILE A 38 3.23 2.79 0.35
N ILE A 39 3.83 3.27 1.44
CA ILE A 39 3.85 4.72 1.76
C ILE A 39 4.72 5.49 0.75
N ASP A 40 5.86 4.95 0.35
CA ASP A 40 6.80 5.57 -0.62
C ASP A 40 6.24 5.60 -2.04
N ALA A 41 5.22 4.78 -2.34
CA ALA A 41 4.60 4.71 -3.66
C ALA A 41 3.53 5.80 -3.93
N VAL A 42 3.20 6.63 -2.93
CA VAL A 42 2.15 7.68 -2.99
C VAL A 42 2.74 9.08 -3.08
#